data_AF-A0A4Q1VQ06-F1
#
_entry.id   AF-A0A4Q1VQ06-F1
#
_cell.length_a   1.000
_cell.length_b   1.000
_cell.length_c   1.000
_cell.angle_alpha   90.00
_cell.angle_beta   90.00
_cell.angle_gamma   90.00
#
_symmetry.space_group_name_H-M   'P 1'
#
loop_
_entity.id
_entity.type
_entity.pdbx_description
1 polymer ?
#
loop_
_entity_poly.entity_id
_entity_poly.type
_entity_poly.pdbx_seq_one_letter_code
_entity_poly.pdbx_strand_id
1 'polypeptide(L)'
;MAMTRKVQDRFMRNLFDAMYRHADEAGDKVAVSDSNGIIHRGELLAKVIGLAADLGPQPGPIGILAPNGIDWVVAQLGCALAGKIVVPLPTFFSSAQLGHIVRTASVGLILTTNEAKQLTEQS
;
A
#
# COMPACT_ATOMS: atom_id res chain seq x y z
N MET A 1 3.32 18.65 -19.23
CA MET A 1 3.39 17.95 -17.92
C MET A 1 2.10 18.02 -17.07
N ALA A 2 1.06 18.78 -17.45
CA ALA A 2 -0.24 18.83 -16.75
C ALA A 2 -1.26 17.75 -17.20
N MET A 3 -1.11 17.23 -18.42
CA MET A 3 -2.02 16.25 -19.01
C MET A 3 -1.90 14.87 -18.34
N THR A 4 -0.68 14.43 -18.00
CA THR A 4 -0.40 13.16 -17.32
C THR A 4 -1.05 13.10 -15.94
N ARG A 5 -1.01 14.20 -15.18
CA ARG A 5 -1.61 14.28 -13.83
C ARG A 5 -3.14 14.20 -13.88
N LYS A 6 -3.80 14.87 -14.82
CA LYS A 6 -5.27 14.78 -14.99
C LYS A 6 -5.74 13.39 -15.41
N VAL A 7 -4.99 12.72 -16.29
CA VAL A 7 -5.32 11.34 -16.74
C VAL A 7 -5.12 10.35 -15.60
N GLN A 8 -4.01 10.42 -14.86
CA GLN A 8 -3.76 9.59 -13.67
C GLN A 8 -4.84 9.80 -12.61
N ASP A 9 -5.19 11.05 -12.32
CA ASP A 9 -6.22 11.41 -11.35
C ASP A 9 -7.61 10.87 -11.75
N ARG A 10 -7.95 10.91 -13.05
CA ARG A 10 -9.18 10.28 -13.57
C ARG A 10 -9.16 8.75 -13.47
N PHE A 11 -8.03 8.13 -13.78
CA PHE A 11 -7.88 6.67 -13.71
C PHE A 11 -7.96 6.16 -12.26
N MET A 12 -7.35 6.88 -11.32
CA MET A 12 -7.41 6.55 -9.89
C MET A 12 -8.82 6.69 -9.33
N ARG A 13 -9.55 7.75 -9.70
CA ARG A 13 -10.98 7.87 -9.39
C ARG A 13 -11.76 6.65 -9.91
N ASN A 14 -11.57 6.29 -11.17
CA ASN A 14 -12.25 5.12 -11.76
C ASN A 14 -11.94 3.80 -11.03
N LEU A 15 -10.71 3.62 -10.53
CA LEU A 15 -10.33 2.42 -9.77
C LEU A 15 -11.07 2.36 -8.44
N PHE A 16 -11.02 3.42 -7.64
CA PHE A 16 -11.67 3.42 -6.33
C PHE A 16 -13.19 3.42 -6.45
N ASP A 17 -13.77 4.10 -7.44
CA ASP A 17 -15.20 4.01 -7.75
C ASP A 17 -15.63 2.57 -8.07
N ALA A 18 -14.80 1.82 -8.81
CA ALA A 18 -15.04 0.41 -9.08
C ALA A 18 -14.92 -0.45 -7.81
N MET A 19 -13.97 -0.15 -6.93
CA MET A 19 -13.86 -0.84 -5.63
C MET A 19 -15.09 -0.58 -4.74
N TYR A 20 -15.56 0.67 -4.66
CA TYR A 20 -16.80 1.02 -3.96
C TYR A 20 -17.98 0.23 -4.51
N ARG A 21 -18.17 0.24 -5.83
CA ARG A 21 -19.24 -0.51 -6.49
C ARG A 21 -19.17 -2.00 -6.20
N HIS A 22 -17.98 -2.60 -6.29
CA HIS A 22 -17.81 -4.03 -6.07
C HIS A 22 -17.99 -4.45 -4.61
N ALA A 23 -17.67 -3.58 -3.66
CA ALA A 23 -17.95 -3.80 -2.26
C ALA A 23 -19.45 -3.71 -1.94
N ASP A 24 -20.18 -2.79 -2.58
CA ASP A 24 -21.62 -2.63 -2.42
C ASP A 24 -22.42 -3.78 -3.06
N GLU A 25 -22.09 -4.12 -4.32
CA GLU A 25 -22.80 -5.15 -5.08
C GLU A 25 -22.47 -6.59 -4.65
N ALA A 26 -21.26 -6.83 -4.14
CA ALA A 26 -20.74 -8.18 -3.89
C ALA A 26 -19.62 -8.20 -2.84
N GLY A 27 -19.86 -7.54 -1.70
CA GLY A 27 -18.86 -7.37 -0.64
C GLY A 27 -18.30 -8.66 -0.05
N ASP A 28 -19.07 -9.75 -0.11
CA ASP A 28 -18.75 -11.09 0.37
C ASP A 28 -17.95 -11.94 -0.62
N LYS A 29 -17.65 -11.43 -1.83
CA LYS A 29 -16.78 -12.14 -2.77
C LYS A 29 -15.32 -11.91 -2.43
N VAL A 30 -14.53 -12.97 -2.62
CA VAL A 30 -13.07 -12.93 -2.44
C VAL A 30 -12.44 -11.83 -3.30
N ALA A 31 -11.57 -11.04 -2.70
CA ALA A 31 -10.78 -10.02 -3.37
C ALA A 31 -9.30 -10.43 -3.46
N VAL A 32 -8.72 -10.85 -2.35
CA VAL A 32 -7.31 -11.24 -2.24
C VAL A 32 -7.18 -12.42 -1.30
N SER A 33 -6.28 -13.35 -1.61
CA SER A 33 -5.92 -14.48 -0.76
C SER A 33 -4.41 -14.69 -0.76
N ASP A 34 -3.85 -15.04 0.38
CA ASP A 34 -2.45 -15.46 0.54
C ASP A 34 -2.36 -16.59 1.58
N SER A 35 -1.15 -16.91 2.06
CA SER A 35 -0.95 -17.95 3.09
C SER A 35 -1.56 -17.61 4.45
N ASN A 36 -1.87 -16.33 4.72
CA ASN A 36 -2.45 -15.84 5.97
C ASN A 36 -3.98 -15.82 5.94
N GLY A 37 -4.59 -15.98 4.76
CA GLY A 37 -6.03 -16.18 4.64
C GLY A 37 -6.63 -15.53 3.39
N ILE A 38 -7.89 -15.15 3.50
CA ILE A 38 -8.69 -14.58 2.43
C ILE A 38 -9.37 -13.33 2.97
N ILE A 39 -9.33 -12.23 2.20
CA ILE A 39 -10.17 -11.05 2.45
C ILE A 39 -11.14 -10.83 1.30
N HIS A 40 -12.34 -10.41 1.67
CA HIS A 40 -13.43 -10.15 0.74
C HIS A 40 -13.41 -8.69 0.28
N ARG A 41 -14.18 -8.36 -0.75
CA ARG A 41 -14.20 -7.02 -1.37
C ARG A 41 -14.58 -5.92 -0.37
N GLY A 42 -15.57 -6.17 0.49
CA GLY A 42 -15.97 -5.23 1.54
C GLY A 42 -14.84 -4.97 2.53
N GLU A 43 -14.15 -6.03 2.97
CA GLU A 43 -13.04 -5.95 3.91
C GLU A 43 -11.81 -5.26 3.30
N LEU A 44 -11.49 -5.56 2.04
CA LEU A 44 -10.42 -4.88 1.31
C LEU A 44 -10.68 -3.38 1.24
N LEU A 45 -11.89 -2.98 0.83
CA LEU A 45 -12.24 -1.56 0.74
C LEU A 45 -12.16 -0.87 2.10
N ALA A 46 -12.71 -1.48 3.15
CA ALA A 46 -12.67 -0.94 4.50
C ALA A 46 -11.23 -0.74 5.00
N LYS A 47 -10.35 -1.73 4.79
CA LYS A 47 -8.92 -1.65 5.15
C LYS A 47 -8.19 -0.55 4.36
N VAL A 48 -8.47 -0.43 3.06
CA VAL A 48 -7.86 0.59 2.18
C VAL A 48 -8.29 2.01 2.60
N ILE A 49 -9.57 2.22 2.88
CA ILE A 49 -10.09 3.51 3.36
C ILE A 49 -9.50 3.85 4.73
N GLY A 50 -9.50 2.89 5.65
CA GLY A 50 -8.94 3.06 7.00
C GLY A 50 -7.48 3.49 6.94
N LEU A 51 -6.65 2.75 6.21
CA LEU A 51 -5.24 3.12 6.03
C LEU A 51 -5.09 4.49 5.38
N ALA A 52 -5.85 4.79 4.33
CA ALA A 52 -5.78 6.08 3.66
C ALA A 52 -6.13 7.26 4.59
N ALA A 53 -7.11 7.08 5.49
CA ALA A 53 -7.50 8.06 6.49
C ALA A 53 -6.42 8.25 7.56
N ASP A 54 -5.74 7.18 7.97
CA ASP A 54 -4.65 7.22 8.95
C ASP A 54 -3.37 7.86 8.39
N LEU A 55 -3.20 7.85 7.05
CA LEU A 55 -2.08 8.48 6.36
C LEU A 55 -2.21 10.01 6.35
N GLY A 56 -1.78 10.64 7.44
CA GLY A 56 -1.61 12.08 7.58
C GLY A 56 -0.61 12.71 6.58
N PRO A 57 -0.29 14.01 6.71
CA PRO A 57 0.77 14.63 5.91
C PRO A 57 2.11 13.93 6.19
N GLN A 58 2.89 13.67 5.14
CA GLN A 58 4.18 12.99 5.25
C GLN A 58 5.26 13.82 4.55
N PRO A 59 6.47 13.92 5.13
CA PRO A 59 7.54 14.77 4.60
C PRO A 59 8.17 14.22 3.31
N GLY A 60 7.85 12.97 2.93
CA GLY A 60 8.36 12.31 1.74
C GLY A 60 7.51 11.10 1.34
N PRO A 61 7.97 10.30 0.36
CA PRO A 61 7.30 9.06 -0.03
C PRO A 61 7.16 8.06 1.11
N ILE A 62 6.21 7.12 0.96
CA ILE A 62 5.95 6.04 1.89
C ILE A 62 6.71 4.80 1.46
N GLY A 63 7.59 4.29 2.31
CA GLY A 63 8.22 2.98 2.14
C GLY A 63 7.24 1.87 2.48
N ILE A 64 7.19 0.80 1.68
CA ILE A 64 6.45 -0.42 2.03
C ILE A 64 7.44 -1.56 2.15
N LEU A 65 7.68 -2.01 3.39
CA LEU A 65 8.51 -3.16 3.74
C LEU A 65 7.60 -4.30 4.22
N ALA A 66 7.10 -5.09 3.28
CA ALA A 66 6.23 -6.23 3.57
C ALA A 66 6.39 -7.31 2.48
N PRO A 67 6.18 -8.59 2.79
CA PRO A 67 6.07 -9.63 1.77
C PRO A 67 4.88 -9.35 0.86
N ASN A 68 4.92 -9.86 -0.37
CA ASN A 68 3.76 -9.81 -1.25
C ASN A 68 2.61 -10.63 -0.62
N GLY A 69 1.49 -9.97 -0.34
CA GLY A 69 0.35 -10.55 0.34
C GLY A 69 -0.73 -9.52 0.57
N ILE A 70 -1.72 -9.87 1.39
CA ILE A 70 -2.89 -9.05 1.70
C ILE A 70 -2.46 -7.67 2.23
N ASP A 71 -1.56 -7.63 3.21
CA ASP A 71 -1.12 -6.37 3.82
C ASP A 71 -0.38 -5.47 2.83
N TRP A 72 0.41 -6.04 1.93
CA TRP A 72 1.09 -5.28 0.88
C TRP A 72 0.10 -4.68 -0.12
N VAL A 73 -0.93 -5.43 -0.52
CA VAL A 73 -1.99 -4.92 -1.41
C VAL A 73 -2.76 -3.79 -0.74
N VAL A 74 -3.14 -3.95 0.53
CA VAL A 74 -3.80 -2.90 1.31
C VAL A 74 -2.90 -1.66 1.40
N ALA A 75 -1.61 -1.83 1.68
CA ALA A 75 -0.66 -0.73 1.78
C ALA A 75 -0.50 0.05 0.47
N GLN A 76 -0.41 -0.64 -0.67
CA GLN A 76 -0.36 -0.01 -2.00
C GLN A 76 -1.63 0.78 -2.29
N LEU A 77 -2.80 0.16 -2.12
CA LEU A 77 -4.09 0.77 -2.43
C LEU A 77 -4.45 1.91 -1.48
N GLY A 78 -4.14 1.78 -0.18
CA GLY A 78 -4.37 2.84 0.80
C GLY A 78 -3.49 4.07 0.54
N CYS A 79 -2.19 3.86 0.23
CA CYS A 79 -1.31 4.95 -0.19
C CYS A 79 -1.80 5.61 -1.49
N ALA A 80 -2.22 4.81 -2.46
CA ALA A 80 -2.80 5.28 -3.71
C ALA A 80 -4.06 6.13 -3.49
N LEU A 81 -4.98 5.70 -2.63
CA LEU A 81 -6.20 6.44 -2.27
C LEU A 81 -5.88 7.75 -1.57
N ALA A 82 -4.88 7.74 -0.67
CA ALA A 82 -4.39 8.94 0.02
C ALA A 82 -3.51 9.86 -0.85
N GLY A 83 -3.34 9.55 -2.14
CA GLY A 83 -2.51 10.33 -3.07
C GLY A 83 -1.03 10.35 -2.71
N LYS A 84 -0.54 9.32 -2.01
CA LYS A 84 0.86 9.18 -1.59
C LYS A 84 1.69 8.45 -2.64
N ILE A 85 2.96 8.82 -2.72
CA ILE A 85 3.95 8.10 -3.54
C ILE A 85 4.50 6.96 -2.70
N VAL A 86 4.57 5.76 -3.29
CA VAL A 86 5.10 4.56 -2.64
C VAL A 86 6.51 4.24 -3.16
N VAL A 87 7.38 3.85 -2.25
CA VAL A 87 8.70 3.27 -2.52
C VAL A 87 8.69 1.81 -2.01
N PRO A 88 8.79 0.80 -2.89
CA PRO A 88 8.87 -0.58 -2.44
C PRO A 88 10.22 -0.84 -1.75
N LEU A 89 10.17 -1.51 -0.60
CA LEU A 89 11.33 -1.96 0.17
C LEU A 89 11.30 -3.50 0.20
N PRO A 90 12.02 -4.17 -0.72
CA PRO A 90 11.95 -5.62 -0.82
C PRO A 90 12.49 -6.31 0.43
N THR A 91 11.74 -7.27 0.98
CA THR A 91 12.11 -7.95 2.24
C THR A 91 13.37 -8.81 2.14
N PHE A 92 13.81 -9.14 0.93
CA PHE A 92 15.04 -9.89 0.67
C PHE A 92 16.28 -9.00 0.51
N PHE A 93 16.14 -7.68 0.67
CA PHE A 93 17.29 -6.77 0.68
C PHE A 93 17.93 -6.73 2.06
N SER A 94 19.26 -6.61 2.10
CA SER A 94 19.99 -6.38 3.35
C SER A 94 19.65 -5.03 3.97
N SER A 95 19.89 -4.89 5.27
CA SER A 95 19.74 -3.63 6.03
C SER A 95 20.47 -2.46 5.37
N ALA A 96 21.65 -2.71 4.78
CA ALA A 96 22.42 -1.69 4.06
C ALA A 96 21.75 -1.24 2.74
N GLN A 97 21.20 -2.18 1.97
CA GLN A 97 20.48 -1.87 0.72
C GLN A 97 19.16 -1.14 1.01
N LEU A 98 18.41 -1.58 2.04
CA LEU A 98 17.21 -0.89 2.50
C LEU A 98 17.53 0.53 2.96
N GLY A 99 18.56 0.70 3.78
CA GLY A 99 19.01 2.01 4.24
C GLY A 99 19.45 2.93 3.09
N HIS A 100 20.06 2.37 2.04
CA HIS A 100 20.39 3.13 0.84
C HIS A 100 19.13 3.66 0.14
N ILE A 101 18.11 2.82 -0.08
CA ILE A 101 16.84 3.24 -0.69
C ILE A 101 16.15 4.31 0.15
N VAL A 102 16.02 4.08 1.46
CA VAL A 102 15.36 4.99 2.39
C VAL A 102 15.99 6.39 2.34
N ARG A 103 17.33 6.47 2.33
CA ARG A 103 18.05 7.74 2.23
C ARG A 103 17.90 8.39 0.86
N THR A 104 18.17 7.64 -0.22
CA THR A 104 18.16 8.20 -1.58
C THR A 104 16.76 8.64 -2.02
N ALA A 105 15.71 7.91 -1.63
CA ALA A 105 14.33 8.26 -1.92
C ALA A 105 13.70 9.22 -0.89
N SER A 106 14.43 9.59 0.17
CA SER A 106 13.94 10.45 1.26
C SER A 106 12.62 9.95 1.84
N VAL A 107 12.54 8.65 2.14
CA VAL A 107 11.34 8.01 2.69
C VAL A 107 10.98 8.65 4.02
N GLY A 108 9.75 9.15 4.15
CA GLY A 108 9.26 9.86 5.33
C GLY A 108 8.57 8.97 6.36
N LEU A 109 8.00 7.85 5.90
CA LEU A 109 7.29 6.86 6.72
C LEU A 109 7.50 5.49 6.10
N ILE A 110 7.65 4.45 6.92
CA ILE A 110 7.68 3.06 6.48
C ILE A 110 6.47 2.33 7.05
N LEU A 111 5.65 1.77 6.16
CA LEU A 111 4.65 0.77 6.49
C LEU A 111 5.30 -0.61 6.45
N THR A 112 5.09 -1.42 7.49
CA THR A 112 5.69 -2.74 7.60
C THR A 112 4.79 -3.72 8.35
N THR A 113 5.03 -5.01 8.17
CA THR A 113 4.42 -6.08 8.96
C THR A 113 5.35 -6.49 10.10
N ASN A 114 4.79 -7.14 11.14
CA ASN A 114 5.60 -7.67 12.24
C ASN A 114 6.64 -8.69 11.74
N GLU A 115 6.28 -9.52 10.76
CA GLU A 115 7.18 -10.47 10.11
C GLU A 115 8.37 -9.77 9.45
N ALA A 116 8.10 -8.76 8.61
CA ALA A 116 9.17 -8.05 7.89
C ALA A 116 10.08 -7.26 8.83
N LYS A 117 9.54 -6.72 9.92
CA LYS A 117 10.34 -6.04 10.95
C LYS A 117 11.37 -6.98 11.58
N GLN A 118 10.98 -8.20 11.92
CA GLN A 118 11.89 -9.19 12.54
C GLN A 118 13.08 -9.54 11.63
N LEU A 119 12.86 -9.60 10.31
CA LEU A 119 13.94 -9.87 9.34
C LEU A 119 15.01 -8.78 9.35
N THR A 120 14.63 -7.52 9.59
CA THR A 120 15.58 -6.40 9.65
C THR A 120 16.35 -6.30 10.97
N GLU A 121 15.87 -6.93 12.04
CA GLU A 121 16.55 -6.93 13.35
C GLU A 121 17.58 -8.07 13.46
N GLN A 122 17.51 -9.07 12.57
CA GLN A 122 18.38 -10.25 12.57
C GLN A 122 19.58 -10.14 11.59
N SER A 123 19.71 -9.02 10.86
CA SER A 123 20.70 -8.79 9.79
C SER A 123 21.54 -7.54 10.02
#